data_AF-A0A2P5KDH9-F1
#
_entry.id   AF-A0A2P5KDH9-F1
#
_cell.length_a   1.000
_cell.length_b   1.000
_cell.length_c   1.000
_cell.angle_alpha   90.00
_cell.angle_beta   90.00
_cell.angle_gamma   90.00
#
_symmetry.space_group_name_H-M   'P 1'
#
loop_
_entity.id
_entity.type
_entity.pdbx_description
1 polymer ?
#
loop_
_entity_poly.entity_id
_entity_poly.type
_entity_poly.pdbx_seq_one_letter_code
_entity_poly.pdbx_strand_id
1 'polypeptide(L)'
;MRFEEVYSDWQDKRLTQAEAARLLGVCERTFRRQIGRYEADGLQGLLDKRLDQFSHKRAPVDEVVKLVQLYRRDYTGWNVRHFHSGYRGEHGGMRNYTRAKNTLQQAGEVKRAKARSRAVCAQARGD
;
A
#
# COMPACT_ATOMS: atom_id res chain seq x y z
N MET A 1 -0.36 8.70 21.06
CA MET A 1 0.46 7.92 20.07
C MET A 1 1.90 7.88 20.59
N ARG A 2 2.67 6.81 20.33
CA ARG A 2 4.08 6.71 20.81
C ARG A 2 4.99 7.88 20.40
N PHE A 3 4.65 8.59 19.32
CA PHE A 3 5.33 9.83 18.92
C PHE A 3 5.15 10.97 19.93
N GLU A 4 3.96 11.16 20.49
CA GLU A 4 3.64 12.29 21.38
C GLU A 4 4.35 12.17 22.74
N GLU A 5 4.46 10.94 23.25
CA GLU A 5 5.22 10.62 24.46
C GLU A 5 6.71 10.96 24.25
N VAL A 6 7.30 10.47 23.16
CA VAL A 6 8.71 10.73 22.81
C VAL A 6 8.95 12.21 22.52
N TYR A 7 8.01 12.89 21.88
CA TYR A 7 8.08 14.34 21.63
C TYR A 7 8.06 15.13 22.94
N SER A 8 7.18 14.77 23.88
CA SER A 8 7.08 15.42 25.18
C SER A 8 8.36 15.25 26.00
N ASP A 9 8.91 14.03 26.05
CA ASP A 9 10.16 13.76 26.77
C ASP A 9 11.38 14.43 26.11
N TRP A 10 11.38 14.57 24.78
CA TRP A 10 12.39 15.36 24.07
C TRP A 10 12.25 16.86 24.35
N GLN A 11 11.03 17.39 24.37
CA GLN A 11 10.73 18.79 24.68
C GLN A 11 11.11 19.15 26.14
N ASP A 12 10.86 18.22 27.07
CA ASP A 12 11.26 18.30 28.48
C ASP A 12 12.76 18.09 28.70
N LYS A 13 13.55 17.90 27.62
CA LYS A 13 14.99 17.62 27.65
C LYS A 13 15.36 16.35 28.42
N ARG A 14 14.42 15.42 28.63
CA ARG A 14 14.68 14.10 29.19
C ARG A 14 15.35 13.17 28.18
N LEU A 15 15.13 13.43 26.89
CA LEU A 15 15.74 12.69 25.79
C LEU A 15 16.50 13.63 24.86
N THR A 16 17.66 13.18 24.40
CA THR A 16 18.33 13.76 23.25
C THR A 16 17.57 13.43 21.96
N GLN A 17 17.81 14.21 20.92
CA GLN A 17 17.21 13.98 19.59
C GLN A 17 17.55 12.58 19.04
N ALA A 18 18.77 12.09 19.31
CA ALA A 18 19.23 10.78 18.89
C ALA A 18 18.50 9.65 19.61
N GLU A 19 18.27 9.79 20.92
CA GLU A 19 17.52 8.81 21.72
C GLU A 19 16.04 8.77 21.32
N ALA A 20 15.42 9.94 21.15
CA ALA A 20 14.04 10.05 20.67
C ALA A 20 13.85 9.38 19.30
N ALA A 21 14.78 9.63 18.36
CA ALA A 21 14.76 8.98 17.05
C ALA A 21 14.91 7.46 17.15
N ARG A 22 15.82 6.99 18.01
CA ARG A 22 16.05 5.56 18.26
C ARG A 22 14.82 4.89 18.85
N LEU A 23 14.13 5.52 19.81
CA LEU A 23 12.89 4.99 20.39
C LEU A 23 11.80 4.80 19.33
N LEU A 24 11.69 5.74 18.40
CA LEU A 24 10.74 5.67 17.28
C LEU A 24 11.20 4.77 16.13
N GLY A 25 12.42 4.21 16.19
CA GLY A 25 12.97 3.36 15.14
C GLY A 25 13.27 4.11 13.84
N VAL A 26 13.51 5.42 13.91
CA VAL A 26 13.81 6.28 12.76
C VAL A 26 15.17 6.96 12.94
N CYS A 27 15.71 7.54 11.88
CA CYS A 27 16.89 8.39 12.00
C CYS A 27 16.50 9.80 12.51
N GLU A 28 17.47 10.50 13.09
CA GLU A 28 17.31 11.86 13.63
C GLU A 28 16.73 12.87 12.64
N ARG A 29 17.11 12.78 11.36
CA ARG A 29 16.56 13.64 10.30
C ARG A 29 15.06 13.42 10.12
N THR A 30 14.61 12.17 10.20
CA THR A 30 13.19 11.82 10.09
C THR A 30 12.44 12.30 11.31
N PHE A 31 12.99 12.13 12.51
CA PHE A 31 12.39 12.65 13.74
C PHE A 31 12.19 14.18 13.68
N ARG A 32 13.21 14.95 13.28
CA ARG A 32 13.07 16.41 13.08
C ARG A 32 12.00 16.78 12.05
N ARG A 33 11.88 16.01 10.96
CA ARG A 33 10.82 16.23 9.97
C ARG A 33 9.44 15.92 10.52
N GLN A 34 9.31 14.92 11.37
CA GLN A 34 8.06 14.59 12.05
C GLN A 34 7.66 15.70 13.03
N ILE A 35 8.62 16.26 13.79
CA ILE A 35 8.39 17.43 14.65
C ILE A 35 7.77 18.57 13.83
N GLY A 36 8.42 19.00 12.74
CA GLY A 36 7.90 20.11 11.93
C GLY A 36 6.51 19.85 11.33
N ARG A 37 6.15 18.58 11.04
CA ARG A 37 4.79 18.23 10.59
C ARG A 37 3.80 18.22 11.75
N TYR A 38 4.22 17.74 12.91
CA TYR A 38 3.39 17.70 14.12
C TYR A 38 3.09 19.10 14.64
N GLU A 39 4.05 20.02 14.60
CA GLU A 39 3.83 21.42 15.00
C GLU A 39 2.90 22.16 14.04
N ALA A 40 2.91 21.82 12.75
CA ALA A 40 2.05 22.44 11.74
C ALA A 40 0.62 21.89 11.73
N ASP A 41 0.48 20.56 11.70
CA ASP A 41 -0.79 19.86 11.43
C ASP A 41 -1.22 18.95 12.61
N GLY A 42 -0.51 18.97 13.74
CA GLY A 42 -0.73 18.04 14.85
C GLY A 42 -0.53 16.59 14.45
N LEU A 43 -1.34 15.70 15.02
CA LEU A 43 -1.35 14.27 14.66
C LEU A 43 -1.62 14.03 13.16
N GLN A 44 -2.39 14.89 12.50
CA GLN A 44 -2.71 14.75 11.08
C GLN A 44 -1.47 14.88 10.19
N GLY A 45 -0.46 15.64 10.64
CA GLY A 45 0.84 15.77 9.95
C GLY A 45 1.67 14.48 9.95
N LEU A 46 1.37 13.56 10.87
CA LEU A 46 2.08 12.28 11.02
C LEU A 46 1.39 11.12 10.30
N LEU A 47 0.11 11.28 9.95
CA LEU A 47 -0.63 10.25 9.23
C LEU A 47 -0.09 10.08 7.81
N ASP A 48 -0.04 8.83 7.34
CA ASP A 48 0.25 8.55 5.94
C ASP A 48 -0.96 8.94 5.08
N LYS A 49 -0.91 10.14 4.51
CA LYS A 49 -1.94 10.71 3.63
C LYS A 49 -2.21 9.84 2.39
N ARG A 50 -1.37 8.83 2.09
CA ARG A 50 -1.61 7.85 1.02
C ARG A 50 -2.69 6.83 1.37
N LEU A 51 -2.96 6.59 2.65
CA LEU A 51 -3.98 5.64 3.09
C LEU A 51 -5.39 6.23 3.00
N ASP A 52 -5.51 7.53 3.20
CA ASP A 52 -6.79 8.25 3.18
C ASP A 52 -7.28 8.56 1.75
N GLN A 53 -6.34 8.68 0.80
CA GLN A 53 -6.67 8.98 -0.60
C GLN A 53 -6.76 7.72 -1.45
N PHE A 54 -7.99 7.30 -1.75
CA PHE A 54 -8.20 6.35 -2.84
C PHE A 54 -7.70 6.96 -4.16
N SER A 55 -6.79 6.26 -4.83
CA SER A 55 -6.29 6.72 -6.13
C SER A 55 -7.44 6.89 -7.12
N HIS A 56 -7.54 8.07 -7.75
CA HIS A 56 -8.46 8.31 -8.87
C HIS A 56 -8.27 7.34 -10.05
N LYS A 57 -7.13 6.65 -10.12
CA LYS A 57 -6.86 5.60 -11.12
C LYS A 57 -7.51 4.25 -10.77
N ARG A 58 -8.15 4.13 -9.61
CA ARG A 58 -8.90 2.93 -9.20
C ARG A 58 -10.15 2.82 -10.07
N ALA A 59 -10.35 1.65 -10.67
CA ALA A 59 -11.57 1.37 -11.43
C ALA A 59 -12.81 1.56 -10.55
N PRO A 60 -13.87 2.16 -11.10
CA PRO A 60 -15.19 2.19 -10.48
C PRO A 60 -15.62 0.81 -9.98
N VAL A 61 -16.37 0.79 -8.88
CA VAL A 61 -16.78 -0.45 -8.21
C VAL A 61 -17.70 -1.28 -9.11
N ASP A 62 -18.60 -0.64 -9.84
CA ASP A 62 -19.52 -1.28 -10.77
C ASP A 62 -18.79 -2.05 -11.89
N GLU A 63 -17.74 -1.46 -12.45
CA GLU A 63 -16.92 -2.12 -13.47
C GLU A 63 -16.17 -3.33 -12.91
N VAL A 64 -15.64 -3.20 -11.69
CA VAL A 64 -14.98 -4.32 -10.99
C VAL A 64 -15.96 -5.48 -10.77
N VAL A 65 -17.19 -5.18 -10.34
CA VAL A 65 -18.23 -6.18 -10.14
C VAL A 65 -18.61 -6.86 -11.45
N LYS A 66 -18.83 -6.10 -12.53
CA LYS A 66 -19.14 -6.64 -13.86
C LYS A 66 -18.04 -7.58 -14.36
N LEU A 67 -16.77 -7.20 -14.18
CA LEU A 67 -15.62 -8.03 -14.59
C LEU A 67 -15.59 -9.37 -13.84
N VAL A 68 -15.80 -9.35 -12.52
CA VAL A 68 -15.81 -10.58 -11.70
C VAL A 68 -17.02 -11.45 -12.04
N GLN A 69 -18.20 -10.86 -12.23
CA GLN A 69 -19.41 -11.59 -12.62
C GLN A 69 -19.25 -12.25 -13.99
N LEU A 70 -18.66 -11.56 -14.96
CA LEU A 70 -18.37 -12.12 -16.28
C LEU A 70 -17.46 -13.35 -16.16
N TYR A 71 -16.41 -13.27 -15.35
CA TYR A 71 -15.53 -14.41 -15.11
C TYR A 71 -16.29 -15.59 -14.48
N ARG A 72 -17.11 -15.34 -13.45
CA ARG A 72 -17.90 -16.39 -12.79
C ARG A 72 -18.92 -17.05 -13.71
N ARG A 73 -19.56 -16.27 -14.59
CA ARG A 73 -20.62 -16.77 -15.47
C ARG A 73 -20.05 -17.64 -16.59
N ASP A 74 -19.03 -17.13 -17.29
CA ASP A 74 -18.64 -17.67 -18.59
C ASP A 74 -17.22 -18.27 -18.61
N TYR A 75 -16.36 -17.92 -17.64
CA TYR A 75 -14.93 -18.25 -17.67
C TYR A 75 -14.41 -18.88 -16.36
N THR A 76 -15.29 -19.48 -15.56
CA THR A 76 -14.90 -20.11 -14.28
C THR A 76 -13.82 -21.17 -14.50
N GLY A 77 -12.69 -21.04 -13.80
CA GLY A 77 -11.55 -21.95 -13.91
C GLY A 77 -10.59 -21.67 -15.07
N TRP A 78 -10.89 -20.70 -15.94
CA TRP A 78 -10.01 -20.33 -17.05
C TRP A 78 -8.78 -19.56 -16.58
N ASN A 79 -7.68 -19.68 -17.34
CA ASN A 79 -6.53 -18.81 -17.17
C ASN A 79 -6.88 -17.36 -17.52
N VAL A 80 -6.41 -16.42 -16.70
CA VAL A 80 -6.60 -14.97 -16.88
C VAL A 80 -6.22 -14.48 -18.28
N ARG A 81 -5.22 -15.08 -18.92
CA ARG A 81 -4.83 -14.72 -20.29
C ARG A 81 -5.96 -14.96 -21.29
N HIS A 82 -6.63 -16.12 -21.21
CA HIS A 82 -7.72 -16.47 -22.11
C HIS A 82 -8.97 -15.65 -21.78
N PHE A 83 -9.27 -15.47 -20.50
CA PHE A 83 -10.32 -14.55 -20.05
C PHE A 83 -10.09 -13.14 -20.60
N HIS A 84 -8.87 -12.59 -20.50
CA HIS A 84 -8.59 -11.22 -20.93
C HIS A 84 -8.76 -11.03 -22.44
N SER A 85 -8.50 -12.07 -23.24
CA SER A 85 -8.74 -12.06 -24.69
C SER A 85 -10.23 -11.94 -25.00
N GLY A 86 -11.07 -12.78 -24.39
CA GLY A 86 -12.53 -12.70 -24.55
C GLY A 86 -13.11 -11.41 -23.96
N TYR A 87 -12.62 -11.00 -22.79
CA TYR A 87 -12.98 -9.72 -22.15
C TYR A 87 -12.74 -8.53 -23.08
N ARG A 88 -11.62 -8.48 -23.80
CA ARG A 88 -11.30 -7.40 -24.74
C ARG A 88 -12.07 -7.48 -26.06
N GLY A 89 -12.21 -8.69 -26.61
CA GLY A 89 -12.81 -8.90 -27.93
C GLY A 89 -14.33 -8.96 -27.89
N GLU A 90 -14.87 -9.92 -27.15
CA GLU A 90 -16.30 -10.26 -27.14
C GLU A 90 -17.10 -9.31 -26.23
N HIS A 91 -16.50 -8.89 -25.10
CA HIS A 91 -17.21 -8.13 -24.06
C HIS A 91 -16.81 -6.65 -23.99
N GLY A 92 -16.00 -6.16 -24.94
CA GLY A 92 -15.64 -4.74 -25.07
C GLY A 92 -14.88 -4.15 -23.88
N GLY A 93 -14.21 -4.98 -23.09
CA GLY A 93 -13.53 -4.59 -21.86
C GLY A 93 -12.45 -3.53 -22.06
N MET A 94 -12.50 -2.44 -21.30
CA MET A 94 -11.55 -1.32 -21.47
C MET A 94 -10.27 -1.48 -20.64
N ARG A 95 -10.23 -2.44 -19.70
CA ARG A 95 -9.11 -2.58 -18.76
C ARG A 95 -7.97 -3.40 -19.32
N ASN A 96 -6.75 -2.98 -18.97
CA ASN A 96 -5.56 -3.74 -19.28
C ASN A 96 -5.50 -5.06 -18.48
N TYR A 97 -4.67 -5.98 -18.97
CA TYR A 97 -4.50 -7.32 -18.39
C TYR A 97 -4.18 -7.28 -16.89
N THR A 98 -3.26 -6.40 -16.47
CA THR A 98 -2.83 -6.30 -15.07
C THR A 98 -3.98 -5.92 -14.15
N ARG A 99 -4.85 -4.99 -14.55
CA ARG A 99 -6.04 -4.62 -13.78
C ARG A 99 -7.02 -5.78 -13.69
N ALA A 100 -7.36 -6.41 -14.82
CA ALA A 100 -8.26 -7.57 -14.83
C ALA A 100 -7.74 -8.71 -13.94
N LYS A 101 -6.44 -9.04 -14.06
CA LYS A 101 -5.77 -10.05 -13.22
C LYS A 101 -5.84 -9.70 -11.74
N ASN A 102 -5.45 -8.47 -11.37
CA ASN A 102 -5.42 -8.07 -9.96
C ASN A 102 -6.82 -8.07 -9.36
N THR A 103 -7.83 -7.67 -10.11
CA THR A 103 -9.23 -7.70 -9.71
C THR A 103 -9.70 -9.13 -9.44
N LEU A 104 -9.46 -10.08 -10.36
CA LEU A 104 -9.83 -11.48 -10.16
C LEU A 104 -9.10 -12.12 -8.97
N GLN A 105 -7.83 -11.78 -8.77
CA GLN A 105 -7.06 -12.25 -7.61
C GLN A 105 -7.54 -11.65 -6.28
N GLN A 106 -8.01 -10.40 -6.27
CA GLN A 106 -8.60 -9.78 -5.09
C GLN A 106 -9.98 -10.36 -4.76
N ALA A 107 -10.75 -10.74 -5.79
CA ALA A 107 -12.04 -11.41 -5.65
C ALA A 107 -11.93 -12.90 -5.26
N GLY A 108 -10.73 -13.47 -5.24
CA GLY A 108 -10.49 -14.88 -4.90
C GLY A 108 -10.71 -15.87 -6.04
N GLU A 109 -11.10 -15.39 -7.23
CA GLU A 109 -11.39 -16.24 -8.40
C GLU A 109 -10.13 -16.89 -8.98
N VAL A 110 -8.98 -16.23 -8.83
CA VAL A 110 -7.70 -16.70 -9.37
C VAL A 110 -6.65 -16.72 -8.28
N LYS A 111 -6.00 -17.87 -8.10
CA LYS A 111 -4.92 -18.01 -7.11
C LYS A 111 -3.74 -17.10 -7.46
N ARG A 112 -3.23 -16.37 -6.46
CA ARG A 112 -1.96 -15.66 -6.58
C ARG A 112 -0.83 -16.67 -6.57
N ALA A 113 0.07 -16.58 -7.55
CA ALA A 113 1.31 -17.33 -7.51
C ALA A 113 2.13 -16.91 -6.28
N LYS A 114 2.87 -17.86 -5.69
CA LYS A 114 3.77 -17.59 -4.58
C LYS A 114 4.79 -16.53 -5.00
N ALA A 115 4.95 -15.49 -4.18
CA ALA A 115 5.99 -14.49 -4.41
C ALA A 115 7.37 -15.18 -4.39
N ARG A 116 8.25 -14.80 -5.33
CA ARG A 116 9.65 -15.21 -5.25
C ARG A 116 10.25 -14.63 -3.98
N SER A 117 11.13 -15.39 -3.32
CA SER A 117 11.83 -14.94 -2.11
C SER A 117 12.50 -13.59 -2.36
N ARG A 118 12.37 -12.69 -1.40
CA ARG A 118 13.00 -11.37 -1.45
C ARG A 118 14.49 -11.57 -1.15
N ALA A 119 15.36 -11.21 -2.10
CA ALA A 119 16.77 -11.08 -1.81
C ALA A 119 16.94 -9.94 -0.79
N VAL A 120 17.38 -10.27 0.41
CA VAL A 120 17.72 -9.28 1.43
C VAL A 120 19.13 -8.80 1.10
N CYS A 121 19.28 -7.57 0.61
CA CYS A 121 20.57 -6.88 0.68
C CYS A 121 20.88 -6.70 2.16
N ALA A 122 21.91 -7.40 2.65
CA ALA A 122 22.44 -7.21 4.00
C ALA A 122 22.90 -5.77 4.15
N GLN A 123 22.14 -4.96 4.90
CA GLN A 123 22.62 -3.66 5.35
C GLN A 123 23.69 -3.93 6.41
N ALA A 124 24.93 -3.57 6.08
CA ALA A 124 26.09 -3.67 6.94
C ALA A 124 25.80 -2.97 8.28
N ARG A 125 25.91 -3.72 9.37
CA ARG A 125 26.03 -3.17 10.73
C ARG A 125 27.50 -2.81 10.89
N GLY A 126 27.80 -1.52 10.97
CA GLY A 126 29.09 -1.05 11.44
C GLY A 126 29.07 -1.01 12.97
N ASP A 127 30.11 -1.58 13.57
CA ASP A 127 30.62 -1.21 14.89
C ASP A 127 31.93 -0.43 14.68
#